data_AF-A0A8X6FW02-F1
#
_entry.id   AF-A0A8X6FW02-F1
#
_cell.length_a   1.000
_cell.length_b   1.000
_cell.length_c   1.000
_cell.angle_alpha   90.00
_cell.angle_beta   90.00
_cell.angle_gamma   90.00
#
_symmetry.space_group_name_H-M   'P 1'
#
loop_
_entity.id
_entity.type
_entity.pdbx_description
1 polymer ?
#
loop_
_entity_poly.entity_id
_entity_poly.type
_entity_poly.pdbx_seq_one_letter_code
_entity_poly.pdbx_strand_id
1 'polypeptide(L)'
;MILWKDSADDPVKTYKLNTVTYGTTCAPYLATRTIQQLARDDGENYPLTAAFTIRDIYMDDILTGSSDFQEFQLLQSELIGLFKKVGMCLHKWCSNTPEILTSIPKEEQPWDFHCQSSDKTIKTLGVIWNPQFDYFSFKTVVNCQDSYTKREVLSIIARYGAVLFIKNCRNPSVKGSGQLHYSEVNEAELWLIKNLQTSAFKEEIDALAKGGCISQKNVNFSL
;
A
#
# COMPACT_ATOMS: atom_id res chain seq x y z
N MET A 1 20.56 -15.55 12.00
CA MET A 1 21.61 -16.42 11.41
C MET A 1 21.25 -16.64 9.96
N ILE A 2 22.17 -16.41 9.04
CA ILE A 2 21.99 -16.68 7.60
C ILE A 2 22.86 -17.88 7.25
N LEU A 3 22.28 -18.87 6.58
CA LEU A 3 23.01 -20.00 6.01
C LEU A 3 23.13 -19.77 4.51
N TRP A 4 24.32 -19.93 3.95
CA TRP A 4 24.59 -19.65 2.54
C TRP A 4 25.47 -20.74 1.92
N LYS A 5 25.22 -21.03 0.64
CA LYS A 5 26.05 -21.91 -0.20
C LYS A 5 26.17 -21.24 -1.57
N ASP A 6 27.38 -21.13 -2.11
CA ASP A 6 27.59 -20.58 -3.46
C ASP A 6 27.21 -21.60 -4.55
N SER A 7 27.42 -22.89 -4.27
CA SER A 7 26.91 -24.02 -5.06
C SER A 7 26.38 -25.16 -4.20
N ALA A 8 25.64 -26.09 -4.82
CA ALA A 8 25.01 -27.21 -4.11
C ALA A 8 26.01 -28.08 -3.33
N ASP A 9 27.23 -28.23 -3.86
CA ASP A 9 28.29 -29.08 -3.32
C ASP A 9 29.22 -28.37 -2.33
N ASP A 10 29.11 -27.04 -2.18
CA ASP A 10 29.97 -26.28 -1.28
C ASP A 10 29.64 -26.56 0.20
N PRO A 11 30.57 -26.33 1.14
CA PRO A 11 30.25 -26.34 2.57
C PRO A 11 29.30 -25.17 2.91
N VAL A 12 28.35 -25.41 3.82
CA VAL A 12 27.44 -24.36 4.30
C VAL A 12 28.23 -23.31 5.07
N LYS A 13 28.14 -22.06 4.62
CA LYS A 13 28.68 -20.89 5.31
C LYS A 13 27.61 -20.32 6.25
N THR A 14 28.03 -19.92 7.45
CA THR A 14 27.14 -19.34 8.47
C THR A 14 27.51 -17.88 8.70
N TYR A 15 26.55 -16.99 8.51
CA TYR A 15 26.70 -15.56 8.74
C TYR A 15 25.82 -15.10 9.91
N LYS A 16 26.38 -14.21 10.72
CA LYS A 16 25.66 -13.50 11.78
C LYS A 16 25.49 -12.04 11.34
N LEU A 17 24.26 -11.57 11.35
CA LEU A 17 23.95 -10.16 11.14
C LEU A 17 24.35 -9.39 12.40
N ASN A 18 25.02 -8.26 12.21
CA ASN A 18 25.45 -7.37 13.30
C ASN A 18 24.44 -6.25 13.59
N THR A 19 23.35 -6.21 12.84
CA THR A 19 22.27 -5.22 12.94
C THR A 19 20.98 -5.87 13.44
N VAL A 20 20.01 -5.06 13.85
CA VAL A 20 18.66 -5.53 14.17
C VAL A 20 18.12 -6.28 12.94
N THR A 21 17.80 -7.56 13.12
CA THR A 21 17.49 -8.45 12.01
C THR A 21 15.99 -8.52 11.77
N TYR A 22 15.59 -8.33 10.51
CA TYR A 22 14.23 -8.58 10.04
C TYR A 22 13.76 -9.99 10.44
N GLY A 23 12.47 -10.13 10.73
CA GLY A 23 11.86 -11.42 11.09
C GLY A 23 12.06 -11.86 12.54
N THR A 24 12.79 -11.09 13.36
CA THR A 24 12.74 -11.27 14.81
C THR A 24 11.51 -10.57 15.39
N THR A 25 10.86 -11.18 16.38
CA THR A 25 9.63 -10.66 16.98
C THR A 25 9.82 -9.27 17.62
N CYS A 26 11.04 -8.95 18.07
CA CYS A 26 11.35 -7.67 18.69
C CYS A 26 11.83 -6.60 17.71
N ALA A 27 12.26 -6.93 16.49
CA ALA A 27 12.83 -5.95 15.55
C ALA A 27 11.89 -4.77 15.25
N PRO A 28 10.59 -4.99 14.95
CA PRO A 28 9.67 -3.86 14.70
C PRO A 28 9.56 -2.94 15.92
N TYR A 29 9.45 -3.51 17.12
CA TYR A 29 9.39 -2.73 18.35
C TYR A 29 10.65 -1.89 18.56
N LEU A 30 11.83 -2.48 18.35
CA LEU A 30 13.11 -1.77 18.51
C LEU A 30 13.26 -0.63 17.50
N ALA A 31 12.89 -0.85 16.24
CA ALA A 31 12.92 0.18 15.20
C ALA A 31 11.98 1.34 15.56
N THR A 32 10.69 1.05 15.82
CA THR A 32 9.70 2.06 16.19
C THR A 32 10.09 2.79 17.48
N ARG A 33 10.57 2.09 18.51
CA ARG A 33 10.97 2.70 19.78
C ARG A 33 12.16 3.63 19.64
N THR A 34 13.11 3.29 18.76
CA THR A 34 14.29 4.13 18.45
C THR A 34 13.85 5.42 17.78
N ILE A 35 12.97 5.33 16.78
CA ILE A 35 12.42 6.50 16.09
C ILE A 35 11.59 7.38 17.05
N GLN A 36 10.79 6.76 17.91
CA GLN A 36 10.05 7.48 18.96
C GLN A 36 10.99 8.15 19.98
N GLN A 37 12.14 7.55 20.28
CA GLN A 37 13.14 8.18 21.16
C GLN A 37 13.78 9.37 20.47
N LEU A 38 14.14 9.26 19.20
CA LEU A 38 14.66 10.36 18.39
C LEU A 38 13.71 11.57 18.38
N ALA A 39 12.41 11.33 18.18
CA ALA A 39 11.41 12.39 18.25
C ALA A 39 11.25 13.01 19.64
N ARG A 40 11.59 12.30 20.73
CA ARG A 40 11.56 12.86 22.09
C ARG A 40 12.82 13.67 22.39
N ASP A 41 13.98 13.17 21.96
CA ASP A 41 15.27 13.78 22.27
C ASP A 41 15.50 15.06 21.46
N ASP A 42 15.07 15.07 20.19
CA ASP A 42 15.29 16.19 19.26
C ASP A 42 14.00 16.89 18.82
N GLY A 43 12.83 16.47 19.31
CA GLY A 43 11.54 16.98 18.85
C GLY A 43 11.29 18.47 19.08
N GLU A 44 11.95 19.08 20.07
CA GLU A 44 11.86 20.53 20.28
C GLU A 44 12.39 21.33 19.07
N ASN A 45 13.36 20.77 18.35
CA ASN A 45 13.93 21.38 17.14
C ASN A 45 13.13 21.03 15.86
N TYR A 46 12.24 20.04 15.94
CA TYR A 46 11.47 19.51 14.82
C TYR A 46 10.02 19.23 15.24
N PRO A 47 9.26 20.27 15.64
CA PRO A 47 7.97 20.10 16.31
C PRO A 47 6.90 19.45 15.43
N LEU A 48 6.91 19.70 14.11
CA LEU A 48 5.96 19.04 13.20
C LEU A 48 6.30 17.55 13.12
N THR A 49 7.57 17.23 12.87
CA THR A 49 8.02 15.83 12.79
C THR A 49 7.75 15.08 14.08
N ALA A 50 8.02 15.68 15.23
CA ALA A 50 7.77 15.05 16.53
C ALA A 50 6.29 14.66 16.72
N ALA A 51 5.37 15.51 16.27
CA ALA A 51 3.93 15.24 16.34
C ALA A 51 3.50 14.05 15.46
N PHE A 52 4.06 13.93 14.25
CA PHE A 52 3.68 12.88 13.29
C PHE A 52 4.43 11.56 13.48
N THR A 53 5.68 11.60 13.96
CA THR A 53 6.58 10.43 14.09
C THR A 53 5.99 9.30 14.95
N ILE A 54 5.14 9.64 15.92
CA ILE A 54 4.49 8.66 16.81
C ILE A 54 3.27 8.00 16.13
N ARG A 55 2.60 8.69 15.22
CA ARG A 55 1.31 8.29 14.64
C ARG A 55 1.45 7.65 13.25
N ASP A 56 2.37 8.17 12.45
CA ASP A 56 2.37 7.98 10.99
C ASP A 56 3.43 6.97 10.53
N ILE A 57 4.13 6.33 11.47
CA ILE A 57 5.17 5.34 11.18
C ILE A 57 4.63 3.93 11.44
N TYR A 58 4.71 3.09 10.41
CA TYR A 58 4.38 1.68 10.47
C TYR A 58 5.57 0.83 10.05
N MET A 59 6.17 0.13 11.00
CA MET A 59 7.41 -0.64 10.78
C MET A 59 8.50 0.22 10.11
N ASP A 60 8.77 -0.02 8.82
CA ASP A 60 9.79 0.65 8.02
C ASP A 60 9.20 1.76 7.11
N ASP A 61 7.87 1.90 7.05
CA ASP A 61 7.17 2.86 6.19
C ASP A 61 6.70 4.09 7.00
N ILE A 62 6.83 5.28 6.40
CA ILE A 62 6.27 6.55 6.91
C ILE A 62 5.15 6.98 5.98
N LEU A 63 3.93 7.08 6.52
CA LEU A 63 2.72 7.43 5.78
C LEU A 63 2.08 8.65 6.43
N THR A 64 2.49 9.83 5.96
CA THR A 64 2.02 11.11 6.50
C THR A 64 1.42 11.99 5.40
N GLY A 65 0.69 13.02 5.81
CA GLY A 65 -0.04 13.92 4.92
C GLY A 65 -0.45 15.19 5.67
N SER A 66 -0.61 16.28 4.93
CA SER A 66 -1.24 17.52 5.40
C SER A 66 -2.20 18.06 4.33
N SER A 67 -3.20 18.81 4.77
CA SER A 67 -4.10 19.58 3.90
C SER A 67 -3.48 20.88 3.38
N ASP A 68 -2.37 21.33 3.97
CA ASP A 68 -1.64 22.53 3.58
C ASP A 68 -0.29 22.17 2.94
N PHE A 69 -0.05 22.72 1.75
CA PHE A 69 1.15 22.45 0.97
C PHE A 69 2.42 22.96 1.66
N GLN A 70 2.39 24.16 2.23
CA GLN A 70 3.54 24.77 2.91
C GLN A 70 3.86 24.03 4.21
N GLU A 71 2.82 23.65 4.95
CA GLU A 71 2.98 22.82 6.15
C GLU A 71 3.63 21.48 5.80
N PHE A 72 3.20 20.82 4.72
CA PHE A 72 3.82 19.56 4.29
C PHE A 72 5.27 19.75 3.83
N GLN A 73 5.59 20.83 3.12
CA GLN A 73 6.96 21.12 2.73
C GLN A 73 7.87 21.30 3.95
N LEU A 74 7.39 22.00 4.99
CA LEU A 74 8.11 22.13 6.26
C LEU A 74 8.27 20.77 6.94
N LEU A 75 7.21 19.97 7.03
CA LEU A 75 7.26 18.62 7.58
C LEU A 75 8.27 17.72 6.86
N GLN A 76 8.30 17.74 5.52
CA GLN A 76 9.27 17.00 4.72
C GLN A 76 10.70 17.42 5.09
N SER A 77 10.95 18.72 5.20
CA SER A 77 12.28 19.24 5.53
C SER A 77 12.71 18.86 6.95
N GLU A 78 11.79 18.90 7.91
CA GLU A 78 12.05 18.49 9.28
C GLU A 78 12.30 16.98 9.38
N LEU A 79 11.52 16.15 8.67
CA LEU A 79 11.71 14.70 8.62
C LEU A 79 13.10 14.35 8.10
N ILE A 80 13.50 14.94 6.98
CA ILE A 80 14.83 14.73 6.41
C ILE A 80 15.91 15.19 7.41
N GLY A 81 15.72 16.34 8.05
CA GLY A 81 16.64 16.89 9.04
C GLY A 81 16.83 15.97 10.24
N LEU A 82 15.73 15.57 10.89
CA LEU A 82 15.73 14.74 12.09
C LEU A 82 16.40 13.38 11.84
N PHE A 83 16.01 12.68 10.79
CA PHE A 83 16.57 11.35 10.47
C PHE A 83 18.04 11.45 10.04
N LYS A 84 18.44 12.51 9.34
CA LYS A 84 19.83 12.73 8.95
C LYS A 84 20.76 12.90 10.17
N LYS A 85 20.29 13.46 11.28
CA LYS A 85 21.10 13.59 12.52
C LYS A 85 21.57 12.25 13.08
N VAL A 86 20.76 11.20 12.90
CA VAL A 86 21.10 9.83 13.33
C VAL A 86 21.69 8.98 12.20
N GLY A 87 22.04 9.60 11.07
CA GLY A 87 22.60 8.90 9.90
C GLY A 87 21.58 8.03 9.16
N MET A 88 20.29 8.26 9.36
CA MET A 88 19.22 7.57 8.63
C MET A 88 18.79 8.42 7.44
N CYS A 89 18.90 7.85 6.24
CA CYS A 89 18.39 8.49 5.02
C CYS A 89 17.02 7.91 4.69
N LEU A 90 16.03 8.80 4.54
CA LEU A 90 14.69 8.41 4.08
C LEU A 90 14.75 8.19 2.56
N HIS A 91 14.20 7.06 2.13
CA HIS A 91 14.25 6.60 0.74
C HIS A 91 12.85 6.40 0.17
N LYS A 92 12.76 6.29 -1.16
CA LYS A 92 11.53 5.95 -1.89
C LYS A 92 10.37 6.94 -1.67
N TRP A 93 10.65 8.23 -1.75
CA TRP A 93 9.69 9.31 -1.58
C TRP A 93 8.59 9.28 -2.64
N CYS A 94 7.35 9.33 -2.19
CA CYS A 94 6.19 9.33 -3.05
C CYS A 94 5.12 10.29 -2.51
N SER A 95 4.42 10.98 -3.41
CA SER A 95 3.41 11.99 -3.09
C SER A 95 2.37 12.00 -4.20
N ASN A 96 1.13 12.38 -3.90
CA ASN A 96 0.12 12.71 -4.91
C ASN A 96 0.32 14.12 -5.50
N THR A 97 1.18 14.94 -4.89
CA THR A 97 1.53 16.29 -5.31
C THR A 97 2.98 16.32 -5.81
N PRO A 98 3.24 16.34 -7.14
CA PRO A 98 4.58 16.28 -7.71
C PRO A 98 5.53 17.39 -7.25
N GLU A 99 5.01 18.57 -6.97
CA GLU A 99 5.75 19.76 -6.58
C GLU A 99 6.54 19.54 -5.28
N ILE A 100 6.02 18.69 -4.38
CA ILE A 100 6.66 18.30 -3.13
C ILE A 100 7.92 17.46 -3.36
N LEU A 101 8.00 16.75 -4.49
CA LEU A 101 9.14 15.89 -4.83
C LEU A 101 10.25 16.64 -5.57
N THR A 102 10.07 17.92 -5.90
CA THR A 102 11.08 18.70 -6.63
C THR A 102 12.39 18.87 -5.87
N SER A 103 12.33 18.88 -4.53
CA SER A 103 13.48 18.95 -3.62
C SER A 103 14.20 17.61 -3.44
N ILE A 104 13.61 16.50 -3.90
CA ILE A 104 14.10 15.14 -3.67
C ILE A 104 14.86 14.64 -4.91
N PRO A 105 16.00 13.95 -4.76
CA PRO A 105 16.71 13.34 -5.88
C PRO A 105 15.82 12.35 -6.67
N LYS A 106 16.03 12.22 -7.99
CA LYS A 106 15.19 11.35 -8.84
C LYS A 106 15.38 9.86 -8.53
N GLU A 107 16.55 9.48 -8.05
CA GLU A 107 16.90 8.12 -7.62
C GLU A 107 16.06 7.67 -6.42
N GLU A 108 15.62 8.63 -5.63
CA GLU A 108 14.79 8.41 -4.44
C GLU A 108 13.29 8.48 -4.73
N GLN A 109 12.90 8.71 -6.00
CA GLN A 109 11.51 8.78 -6.44
C GLN A 109 11.16 7.50 -7.22
N PRO A 110 10.49 6.51 -6.60
CA PRO A 110 10.09 5.28 -7.27
C PRO A 110 8.92 5.52 -8.23
N TRP A 111 8.21 6.64 -8.09
CA TRP A 111 7.14 7.05 -8.98
C TRP A 111 7.65 8.01 -10.06
N ASP A 112 7.23 7.77 -11.29
CA ASP A 112 7.49 8.66 -12.41
C ASP A 112 6.16 9.19 -12.98
N PHE A 113 5.87 10.46 -12.68
CA PHE A 113 4.68 11.17 -13.16
C PHE A 113 4.63 11.36 -14.68
N HIS A 114 5.75 11.24 -15.38
CA HIS A 114 5.80 11.39 -16.84
C HIS A 114 5.55 10.05 -17.56
N CYS A 115 5.51 8.94 -16.84
CA CYS A 115 5.28 7.62 -17.40
C CYS A 115 3.77 7.34 -17.49
N GLN A 116 3.21 7.39 -18.71
CA GLN A 116 1.79 7.16 -18.98
C GLN A 116 1.35 5.68 -18.91
N SER A 117 2.25 4.75 -18.57
CA SER A 117 1.85 3.34 -18.42
C SER A 117 0.95 3.18 -17.20
N SER A 118 -0.30 2.75 -17.41
CA SER A 118 -1.28 2.47 -16.35
C SER A 118 -0.84 1.40 -15.33
N ASP A 119 0.22 0.65 -15.66
CA ASP A 119 0.69 -0.49 -14.87
C ASP A 119 1.73 -0.12 -13.82
N LYS A 120 2.33 1.08 -13.90
CA LYS A 120 3.21 1.55 -12.82
C LYS A 120 2.34 1.83 -11.61
N THR A 121 2.66 1.16 -10.52
CA THR A 121 2.00 1.34 -9.24
C THR A 121 3.00 1.17 -8.12
N ILE A 122 2.80 1.88 -7.00
CA ILE A 122 3.64 1.70 -5.82
C ILE A 122 2.92 0.80 -4.84
N LYS A 123 3.64 -0.12 -4.23
CA LYS A 123 3.12 -0.91 -3.13
C LYS A 123 3.49 -0.26 -1.81
N THR A 124 2.52 -0.08 -0.94
CA THR A 124 2.71 0.31 0.45
C THR A 124 1.81 -0.55 1.32
N LEU A 125 2.31 -1.08 2.43
CA LEU A 125 1.54 -1.95 3.34
C LEU A 125 0.76 -3.11 2.68
N GLY A 126 1.25 -3.62 1.55
CA GLY A 126 0.59 -4.69 0.78
C GLY A 126 -0.59 -4.23 -0.09
N VAL A 127 -0.91 -2.93 -0.11
CA VAL A 127 -1.86 -2.31 -1.04
C VAL A 127 -1.13 -1.61 -2.18
N ILE A 128 -1.81 -1.42 -3.29
CA ILE A 128 -1.30 -0.71 -4.44
C ILE A 128 -1.79 0.73 -4.34
N TRP A 129 -0.92 1.73 -4.53
CA TRP A 129 -1.26 3.14 -4.57
C TRP A 129 -0.89 3.73 -5.92
N ASN A 130 -1.82 4.50 -6.49
CA ASN A 130 -1.58 5.38 -7.63
C ASN A 130 -1.52 6.82 -7.11
N PRO A 131 -0.32 7.43 -7.07
CA PRO A 131 -0.16 8.77 -6.53
C PRO A 131 -0.81 9.85 -7.40
N GLN A 132 -0.77 9.71 -8.73
CA GLN A 132 -1.30 10.71 -9.66
C GLN A 132 -2.81 10.94 -9.50
N PHE A 133 -3.57 9.89 -9.23
CA PHE A 133 -5.03 9.96 -9.06
C PHE A 133 -5.49 9.76 -7.61
N ASP A 134 -4.53 9.63 -6.69
CA ASP A 134 -4.72 9.41 -5.27
C ASP A 134 -5.76 8.33 -4.92
N TYR A 135 -5.57 7.13 -5.47
CA TYR A 135 -6.38 5.97 -5.11
C TYR A 135 -5.54 4.76 -4.76
N PHE A 136 -6.06 3.99 -3.81
CA PHE A 136 -5.55 2.66 -3.52
C PHE A 136 -6.31 1.61 -4.32
N SER A 137 -5.60 0.60 -4.80
CA SER A 137 -6.14 -0.54 -5.51
C SER A 137 -5.57 -1.85 -4.97
N PHE A 138 -6.25 -2.94 -5.32
CA PHE A 138 -5.77 -4.30 -5.07
C PHE A 138 -5.76 -5.03 -6.39
N LYS A 139 -4.66 -5.70 -6.70
CA LYS A 139 -4.63 -6.60 -7.86
C LYS A 139 -5.26 -7.93 -7.45
N THR A 140 -6.54 -8.09 -7.73
CA THR A 140 -7.26 -9.34 -7.55
C THR A 140 -7.26 -10.10 -8.86
N VAL A 141 -6.28 -10.99 -9.04
CA VAL A 141 -6.39 -12.04 -10.04
C VAL A 141 -7.07 -13.22 -9.34
N VAL A 142 -8.37 -13.36 -9.56
CA VAL A 142 -9.09 -14.60 -9.27
C VAL A 142 -9.18 -15.33 -10.59
N ASN A 143 -8.21 -16.21 -10.86
CA ASN A 143 -8.32 -17.10 -12.00
C ASN A 143 -9.36 -18.15 -11.67
N CYS A 144 -10.45 -18.20 -12.43
CA CYS A 144 -11.36 -19.35 -12.35
C CYS A 144 -10.59 -20.59 -12.79
N GLN A 145 -10.23 -21.43 -11.82
CA GLN A 145 -9.55 -22.69 -12.02
C GLN A 145 -10.26 -23.78 -11.22
N ASP A 146 -10.15 -25.02 -11.69
CA ASP A 146 -10.93 -26.16 -11.16
C ASP A 146 -10.55 -26.53 -9.72
N SER A 147 -9.38 -26.09 -9.24
CA SER A 147 -8.95 -26.34 -7.87
C SER A 147 -8.07 -25.22 -7.33
N TYR A 148 -8.16 -24.99 -6.01
CA TYR A 148 -7.34 -24.03 -5.29
C TYR A 148 -6.61 -24.73 -4.15
N THR A 149 -5.37 -24.31 -3.92
CA THR A 149 -4.62 -24.66 -2.71
C THR A 149 -5.17 -23.89 -1.50
N LYS A 150 -5.00 -24.46 -0.29
CA LYS A 150 -5.36 -23.77 0.97
C LYS A 150 -4.71 -22.38 1.08
N ARG A 151 -3.49 -22.22 0.56
CA ARG A 151 -2.76 -20.94 0.57
C ARG A 151 -3.40 -19.90 -0.36
N GLU A 152 -3.89 -20.31 -1.53
CA GLU A 152 -4.59 -19.41 -2.45
C GLU A 152 -5.91 -18.94 -1.86
N VAL A 153 -6.69 -19.85 -1.26
CA VAL A 153 -7.95 -19.50 -0.58
C VAL A 153 -7.70 -18.50 0.56
N LEU A 154 -6.71 -18.76 1.42
CA LEU A 154 -6.34 -17.82 2.50
C LEU A 154 -5.88 -16.47 1.96
N SER A 155 -5.13 -16.44 0.85
CA SER A 155 -4.69 -15.21 0.20
C SER A 155 -5.87 -14.40 -0.36
N ILE A 156 -6.85 -15.08 -0.95
CA ILE A 156 -8.10 -14.46 -1.44
C ILE A 156 -8.87 -13.85 -0.27
N ILE A 157 -9.11 -14.62 0.80
CA ILE A 157 -9.84 -14.16 2.00
C ILE A 157 -9.15 -12.94 2.64
N ALA A 158 -7.82 -12.98 2.82
CA ALA A 158 -7.07 -11.88 3.41
C ALA A 158 -7.20 -10.58 2.59
N ARG A 159 -7.20 -10.68 1.25
CA ARG A 159 -7.43 -9.52 0.37
C ARG A 159 -8.83 -8.96 0.51
N TYR A 160 -9.86 -9.80 0.58
CA TYR A 160 -11.23 -9.36 0.82
C TYR A 160 -11.40 -8.67 2.18
N GLY A 161 -10.78 -9.24 3.23
CA GLY A 161 -10.75 -8.63 4.56
C GLY A 161 -10.15 -7.22 4.55
N ALA A 162 -9.07 -7.00 3.79
CA ALA A 162 -8.44 -5.69 3.65
C ALA A 162 -9.36 -4.66 2.94
N VAL A 163 -10.06 -5.09 1.87
CA VAL A 163 -11.03 -4.23 1.16
C VAL A 163 -12.20 -3.84 2.07
N LEU A 164 -12.73 -4.79 2.84
CA LEU A 164 -13.78 -4.56 3.83
C LEU A 164 -13.33 -3.61 4.94
N PHE A 165 -12.11 -3.82 5.47
CA PHE A 165 -11.53 -2.94 6.48
C PHE A 165 -11.47 -1.49 6.00
N ILE A 166 -10.99 -1.24 4.78
CA ILE A 166 -10.91 0.11 4.21
C ILE A 166 -12.30 0.73 4.01
N LYS A 167 -13.28 -0.05 3.54
CA LYS A 167 -14.67 0.39 3.39
C LYS A 167 -15.26 0.81 4.74
N ASN A 168 -14.98 0.05 5.79
CA ASN A 168 -15.42 0.34 7.16
C ASN A 168 -14.71 1.57 7.74
N CYS A 169 -13.43 1.78 7.45
CA CYS A 169 -12.70 3.00 7.83
C CYS A 169 -13.25 4.26 7.14
N ARG A 170 -13.74 4.14 5.89
CA ARG A 170 -14.32 5.27 5.12
C ARG A 170 -15.74 5.64 5.51
N ASN A 171 -16.47 4.77 6.22
CA ASN A 171 -17.80 5.05 6.76
C ASN A 171 -17.80 4.89 8.30
N PRO A 172 -17.32 5.90 9.05
CA PRO A 172 -17.17 5.81 10.50
C PRO A 172 -18.49 5.61 11.26
N SER A 173 -19.61 5.99 10.64
CA SER A 173 -20.98 5.76 11.15
C SER A 173 -21.39 4.29 11.13
N VAL A 174 -20.68 3.44 10.38
CA VAL A 174 -20.83 1.99 10.35
C VAL A 174 -19.64 1.36 11.09
N LYS A 175 -19.42 1.74 12.34
CA LYS A 175 -18.53 0.98 13.23
C LYS A 175 -19.22 -0.33 13.60
N GLY A 176 -19.09 -1.33 12.72
CA GLY A 176 -19.40 -2.73 13.02
C GLY A 176 -18.42 -3.26 14.05
N SER A 177 -18.67 -2.96 15.33
CA SER A 177 -17.97 -3.52 16.48
C SER A 177 -18.47 -4.94 16.81
N GLY A 178 -18.79 -5.73 15.78
CA GLY A 178 -19.43 -7.04 15.88
C GLY A 178 -18.74 -8.09 15.00
N GLN A 179 -19.06 -9.36 15.25
CA GLN A 179 -18.58 -10.49 14.45
C GLN A 179 -19.04 -10.37 12.99
N LEU A 180 -18.12 -10.65 12.06
CA LEU A 180 -18.38 -10.65 10.62
C LEU A 180 -19.53 -11.61 10.29
N HIS A 181 -20.63 -11.10 9.75
CA HIS A 181 -21.80 -11.89 9.38
C HIS A 181 -21.73 -12.31 7.91
N TYR A 182 -22.24 -13.51 7.59
CA TYR A 182 -22.26 -14.05 6.22
C TYR A 182 -22.92 -13.09 5.20
N SER A 183 -23.92 -12.33 5.64
CA SER A 183 -24.58 -11.31 4.83
C SER A 183 -23.64 -10.18 4.38
N GLU A 184 -22.67 -9.79 5.20
CA GLU A 184 -21.71 -8.74 4.87
C GLU A 184 -20.71 -9.19 3.80
N VAL A 185 -20.34 -10.48 3.82
CA VAL A 185 -19.50 -11.11 2.79
C VAL A 185 -20.26 -11.17 1.46
N ASN A 186 -21.54 -11.53 1.51
CA ASN A 186 -22.39 -11.62 0.32
C ASN A 186 -22.65 -10.23 -0.30
N GLU A 187 -22.82 -9.19 0.53
CA GLU A 187 -22.91 -7.80 0.05
C GLU A 187 -21.62 -7.29 -0.57
N ALA A 188 -20.46 -7.69 -0.04
CA ALA A 188 -19.17 -7.36 -0.62
C ALA A 188 -18.95 -8.05 -1.98
N GLU A 189 -19.36 -9.30 -2.11
CA GLU A 189 -19.35 -10.05 -3.37
C GLU A 189 -20.25 -9.39 -4.42
N LEU A 190 -21.49 -9.05 -4.05
CA LEU A 190 -22.42 -8.33 -4.94
C LEU A 190 -21.89 -6.95 -5.34
N TRP A 191 -21.25 -6.23 -4.42
CA TRP A 191 -20.64 -4.92 -4.71
C TRP A 191 -19.46 -5.06 -5.69
N LEU A 192 -18.67 -6.13 -5.56
CA LEU A 192 -17.55 -6.41 -6.45
C LEU A 192 -18.05 -6.78 -7.85
N ILE A 193 -19.04 -7.66 -7.95
CA ILE A 193 -19.70 -8.03 -9.21
C ILE A 193 -20.23 -6.77 -9.89
N LYS A 194 -20.92 -5.90 -9.14
CA LYS A 194 -21.47 -4.66 -9.69
C LYS A 194 -20.40 -3.70 -10.17
N ASN A 195 -19.28 -3.54 -9.46
CA ASN A 195 -18.18 -2.68 -9.91
C ASN A 195 -17.45 -3.24 -11.13
N LEU A 196 -17.18 -4.55 -11.13
CA LEU A 196 -16.57 -5.24 -12.27
C LEU A 196 -17.47 -5.13 -13.50
N GLN A 197 -18.78 -5.34 -13.35
CA GLN A 197 -19.75 -5.17 -14.42
C GLN A 197 -19.79 -3.73 -14.92
N THR A 198 -19.82 -2.75 -14.02
CA THR A 198 -19.83 -1.32 -14.38
C THR A 198 -18.54 -0.89 -15.09
N SER A 199 -17.39 -1.48 -14.74
CA SER A 199 -16.11 -1.18 -15.36
C SER A 199 -15.90 -1.90 -16.69
N ALA A 200 -16.32 -3.17 -16.80
CA ALA A 200 -16.07 -4.01 -17.97
C ALA A 200 -17.15 -3.90 -19.05
N PHE A 201 -18.39 -3.59 -18.65
CA PHE A 201 -19.56 -3.50 -19.54
C PHE A 201 -20.22 -2.13 -19.45
N LYS A 202 -19.39 -1.09 -19.33
CA LYS A 202 -19.86 0.29 -19.13
C LYS A 202 -20.76 0.75 -20.27
N GLU A 203 -20.40 0.40 -21.51
CA GLU A 203 -21.15 0.76 -22.71
C GLU A 203 -22.51 0.03 -22.76
N GLU A 204 -22.54 -1.25 -22.38
CA GLU A 204 -23.73 -2.10 -22.27
C GLU A 204 -24.68 -1.63 -21.18
N ILE A 205 -24.16 -1.25 -20.03
CA ILE A 205 -24.94 -0.71 -18.93
C ILE A 205 -25.51 0.67 -19.28
N ASP A 206 -24.71 1.53 -19.91
CA ASP A 206 -25.17 2.85 -20.38
C ASP A 206 -26.21 2.73 -21.51
N ALA A 207 -26.08 1.73 -22.40
CA ALA A 207 -27.05 1.46 -23.45
C ALA A 207 -28.36 0.90 -22.88
N LEU A 208 -28.29 -0.06 -21.95
CA LEU A 208 -29.46 -0.60 -21.23
C LEU A 208 -30.18 0.49 -20.43
N ALA A 209 -29.45 1.38 -19.76
CA ALA A 209 -30.02 2.48 -18.99
C ALA A 209 -30.72 3.54 -19.86
N LYS A 210 -30.30 3.69 -21.12
CA LYS A 210 -30.87 4.63 -22.10
C LYS A 210 -31.88 3.98 -23.06
N GLY A 211 -32.17 2.68 -22.91
CA GLY A 211 -33.11 1.93 -23.76
C GLY A 211 -32.61 1.66 -25.19
N GLY A 212 -31.29 1.69 -25.42
CA GLY A 212 -30.68 1.42 -26.73
C GLY A 212 -30.10 0.00 -26.86
N CYS A 213 -29.99 -0.51 -28.09
CA CYS A 213 -29.33 -1.78 -28.41
C CYS A 213 -27.87 -1.57 -28.84
N ILE A 214 -26.99 -2.48 -28.44
CA ILE A 214 -25.58 -2.53 -28.88
C ILE A 214 -25.44 -3.54 -30.02
N SER A 215 -24.75 -3.13 -31.09
CA SER A 215 -24.39 -4.03 -32.19
C SER A 215 -23.37 -5.07 -31.71
N GLN A 216 -23.75 -6.35 -31.73
CA GLN A 216 -22.87 -7.47 -31.38
C GLN A 216 -21.60 -7.43 -32.25
N LYS A 217 -20.43 -7.24 -31.63
CA LYS A 217 -19.16 -7.61 -32.27
C LYS A 217 -18.95 -9.11 -32.04
N ASN A 218 -18.79 -9.84 -33.15
CA ASN A 218 -18.54 -11.27 -33.19
C ASN A 218 -17.31 -11.63 -32.34
N VAL A 219 -17.53 -12.20 -31.14
CA VAL A 219 -16.49 -12.89 -30.39
C VAL A 219 -16.71 -14.38 -30.60
N ASN A 220 -15.98 -14.94 -31.57
CA ASN A 220 -15.92 -16.39 -31.78
C ASN A 220 -15.12 -17.02 -30.64
N PHE A 221 -15.80 -17.78 -29.76
CA PHE A 221 -15.14 -18.76 -28.90
C PHE A 221 -15.26 -20.13 -29.57
N SER A 222 -14.15 -20.61 -30.14
CA SER A 222 -14.00 -22.02 -30.54
C SER A 222 -13.61 -22.84 -29.32
N LEU A 223 -14.43 -23.85 -29.02
CA LEU A 223 -14.27 -24.87 -27.97
C LEU A 223 -12.96 -25.66 -28.09
#